data_AF-G6YGE0-F1
#
_entry.id   AF-G6YGE0-F1
#
_cell.length_a   1.000
_cell.length_b   1.000
_cell.length_c   1.000
_cell.angle_alpha   90.00
_cell.angle_beta   90.00
_cell.angle_gamma   90.00
#
_symmetry.space_group_name_H-M   'P 1'
#
loop_
_entity.id
_entity.type
_entity.pdbx_description
1 polymer ?
#
loop_
_entity_poly.entity_id
_entity_poly.type
_entity_poly.pdbx_seq_one_letter_code
_entity_poly.pdbx_strand_id
1 'polypeptide(L)'
;MPAPILYEIVRQHVEQAAFLWTVYHYHLLHPDENPDMDEERLARLIERLEAYLDGARVAGEAGRKIAQQRFKEFPEAGELFVVQMLSAQKPIRIIDLDLAKVQRFIEINLGKT
;
A
#
# COMPACT_ATOMS: atom_id res chain seq x y z
N MET A 1 11.22 -2.59 28.10
CA MET A 1 9.91 -3.07 27.65
C MET A 1 9.69 -2.54 26.24
N PRO A 2 9.19 -3.33 25.27
CA PRO A 2 8.83 -2.79 23.96
C PRO A 2 7.72 -1.74 24.11
N ALA A 3 7.70 -0.74 23.23
CA ALA A 3 6.64 0.27 23.21
C ALA A 3 5.27 -0.41 22.95
N PRO A 4 4.19 0.04 23.60
CA PRO A 4 2.87 -0.54 23.39
C PRO A 4 2.41 -0.32 21.95
N ILE A 5 1.78 -1.34 21.35
CA ILE A 5 1.16 -1.22 20.04
C ILE A 5 -0.22 -0.57 20.19
N LEU A 6 -0.40 0.58 19.56
CA LEU A 6 -1.70 1.23 19.43
C LEU A 6 -2.42 0.64 18.21
N TYR A 7 -3.17 -0.45 18.41
CA TYR A 7 -3.77 -1.24 17.33
C TYR A 7 -4.54 -0.38 16.31
N GLU A 8 -5.42 0.51 16.78
CA GLU A 8 -6.24 1.36 15.89
C GLU A 8 -5.40 2.33 15.05
N ILE A 9 -4.30 2.85 15.61
CA ILE A 9 -3.39 3.73 14.86
C ILE A 9 -2.68 2.94 13.77
N VAL A 10 -2.16 1.75 14.09
CA VAL A 10 -1.51 0.89 13.09
C VAL A 10 -2.50 0.44 12.01
N ARG A 11 -3.75 0.14 12.39
CA ARG A 11 -4.83 -0.16 11.44
C ARG A 11 -5.08 1.00 10.49
N GLN A 12 -5.20 2.22 11.00
CA GLN A 12 -5.36 3.41 10.16
C GLN A 12 -4.19 3.59 9.20
N HIS A 13 -2.95 3.32 9.62
CA HIS A 13 -1.80 3.35 8.71
C HIS A 13 -1.92 2.35 7.56
N VAL A 14 -2.33 1.11 7.87
CA VAL A 14 -2.55 0.07 6.85
C VAL A 14 -3.66 0.49 5.87
N GLU A 15 -4.78 0.98 6.38
CA GLU A 15 -5.93 1.41 5.57
C GLU A 15 -5.61 2.63 4.70
N GLN A 16 -4.92 3.63 5.26
CA GLN A 16 -4.50 4.81 4.49
C GLN A 16 -3.48 4.46 3.42
N ALA A 17 -2.55 3.54 3.70
CA ALA A 17 -1.63 3.03 2.68
C ALA A 17 -2.39 2.30 1.55
N ALA A 18 -3.37 1.45 1.88
CA ALA A 18 -4.17 0.75 0.88
C ALA A 18 -4.96 1.74 0.00
N PHE A 19 -5.61 2.73 0.63
CA PHE A 19 -6.35 3.78 -0.06
C PHE A 19 -5.47 4.61 -1.00
N LEU A 20 -4.32 5.11 -0.52
CA LEU A 20 -3.41 5.90 -1.34
C LEU A 20 -2.81 5.09 -2.48
N TRP A 21 -2.55 3.79 -2.28
CA TRP A 21 -2.19 2.90 -3.38
C TRP A 21 -3.29 2.84 -4.43
N THR A 22 -4.56 2.70 -4.05
CA THR A 22 -5.68 2.69 -5.01
C THR A 22 -5.73 3.98 -5.84
N VAL A 23 -5.49 5.15 -5.24
CA VAL A 23 -5.42 6.43 -5.97
C VAL A 23 -4.23 6.45 -6.94
N TYR A 24 -3.06 6.04 -6.48
CA TYR A 24 -1.85 5.95 -7.31
C TYR A 24 -2.06 5.00 -8.50
N HIS A 25 -2.56 3.80 -8.20
CA HIS A 25 -2.79 2.72 -9.14
C HIS A 25 -3.84 3.09 -10.19
N TYR A 26 -4.93 3.74 -9.78
CA TYR A 26 -5.92 4.27 -10.72
C TYR A 26 -5.29 5.29 -11.67
N HIS A 27 -4.51 6.25 -11.15
CA HIS A 27 -3.85 7.24 -12.00
C HIS A 27 -2.87 6.60 -13.00
N LEU A 28 -2.16 5.54 -12.62
CA LEU A 28 -1.29 4.79 -13.53
C LEU A 28 -2.06 4.14 -14.69
N LEU A 29 -3.28 3.66 -14.45
CA LEU A 29 -4.14 3.06 -15.47
C LEU A 29 -4.87 4.11 -16.32
N HIS A 30 -5.09 5.29 -15.75
CA HIS A 30 -5.90 6.36 -16.33
C HIS A 30 -5.18 7.73 -16.25
N PRO A 31 -4.00 7.88 -16.87
CA PRO A 31 -3.20 9.12 -16.73
C PRO A 31 -3.92 10.35 -17.29
N ASP A 32 -4.74 10.17 -18.33
CA ASP A 32 -5.44 11.26 -19.02
C ASP A 32 -6.72 11.74 -18.30
N GLU A 33 -7.21 11.01 -17.29
CA GLU A 33 -8.48 11.33 -16.61
C GLU A 33 -8.34 12.39 -15.51
N ASN A 34 -7.11 12.65 -15.05
CA ASN A 34 -6.84 13.66 -14.03
C ASN A 34 -5.63 14.52 -14.42
N PRO A 35 -5.81 15.51 -15.30
CA PRO A 35 -4.73 16.38 -15.75
C PRO A 35 -4.15 17.24 -14.62
N ASP A 36 -4.88 17.43 -13.52
CA ASP A 36 -4.40 18.14 -12.35
C ASP A 36 -3.43 17.29 -11.51
N MET A 37 -3.29 15.98 -11.77
CA MET A 37 -2.32 15.11 -11.11
C MET A 37 -0.94 15.24 -11.78
N ASP A 38 -0.30 16.39 -11.58
CA ASP A 38 1.07 16.65 -12.04
C ASP A 38 2.14 15.80 -11.29
N GLU A 39 3.37 15.83 -11.79
CA GLU A 39 4.51 15.09 -11.21
C GLU A 39 4.75 15.43 -9.73
N GLU A 40 4.55 16.69 -9.33
CA GLU A 40 4.77 17.15 -7.96
C GLU A 40 3.70 16.58 -7.00
N ARG A 41 2.44 16.54 -7.43
CA ARG A 41 1.34 15.91 -6.68
C ARG A 41 1.51 14.41 -6.59
N LEU A 42 1.98 13.77 -7.65
CA LEU A 42 2.28 12.35 -7.66
C LEU A 42 3.42 12.03 -6.68
N ALA A 43 4.51 12.81 -6.70
CA ALA A 43 5.60 12.66 -5.75
C ALA A 43 5.12 12.79 -4.30
N ARG A 44 4.32 13.81 -3.97
CA ARG A 44 3.71 13.96 -2.64
C ARG A 44 2.77 12.83 -2.25
N LEU A 45 2.06 12.23 -3.22
CA LEU A 45 1.22 11.07 -2.97
C LEU A 45 2.08 9.87 -2.59
N ILE A 46 3.15 9.61 -3.35
CA ILE A 46 4.10 8.53 -3.07
C ILE A 46 4.76 8.73 -1.69
N GLU A 47 5.21 9.94 -1.36
CA GLU A 47 5.78 10.25 -0.04
C GLU A 47 4.82 9.94 1.12
N ARG A 48 3.55 10.33 0.99
CA ARG A 48 2.52 10.02 2.00
C ARG A 48 2.27 8.53 2.12
N LEU A 49 2.19 7.83 0.98
CA LEU A 49 1.99 6.38 0.95
C LEU A 49 3.16 5.65 1.63
N GLU A 50 4.39 6.03 1.33
CA GLU A 50 5.60 5.50 1.99
C GLU A 50 5.57 5.76 3.51
N ALA A 51 5.20 6.96 3.95
CA ALA A 51 5.10 7.28 5.38
C ALA A 51 4.09 6.38 6.12
N TYR A 52 2.94 6.08 5.50
CA TYR A 52 1.97 5.17 6.10
C TYR A 52 2.47 3.73 6.13
N LEU A 53 3.11 3.25 5.05
CA LEU A 53 3.77 1.93 5.03
C LEU A 53 4.85 1.83 6.11
N ASP A 54 5.68 2.85 6.28
CA ASP A 54 6.73 2.89 7.29
C ASP A 54 6.17 2.84 8.71
N GLY A 55 5.10 3.60 9.00
CA GLY A 55 4.42 3.50 10.29
C GLY A 55 3.86 2.09 10.56
N ALA A 56 3.34 1.41 9.54
CA ALA A 56 2.92 0.01 9.66
C ALA A 56 4.11 -0.95 9.83
N ARG A 57 5.24 -0.71 9.17
CA ARG A 57 6.49 -1.52 9.31
C ARG A 57 7.08 -1.40 10.71
N VAL A 58 7.05 -0.22 11.32
CA VAL A 58 7.52 0.02 12.69
C VAL A 58 6.76 -0.86 13.71
N ALA A 59 5.47 -1.15 13.45
CA ALA A 59 4.68 -2.06 14.26
C ALA A 59 5.03 -3.55 14.08
N GLY A 60 5.97 -3.88 13.19
CA GLY A 60 6.53 -5.22 13.02
C GLY A 60 5.47 -6.28 12.70
N GLU A 61 5.42 -7.34 13.51
CA GLU A 61 4.47 -8.44 13.32
C GLU A 61 3.01 -8.00 13.47
N ALA A 62 2.73 -7.03 14.34
CA ALA A 62 1.37 -6.51 14.50
C ALA A 62 0.90 -5.82 13.21
N GLY A 63 1.76 -5.00 12.58
CA GLY A 63 1.46 -4.38 11.29
C GLY A 63 1.13 -5.41 10.20
N ARG A 64 1.93 -6.48 10.10
CA ARG A 64 1.68 -7.59 9.16
C ARG A 64 0.35 -8.29 9.42
N LYS A 65 0.04 -8.63 10.68
CA LYS A 65 -1.22 -9.30 11.05
C LYS A 65 -2.43 -8.41 10.74
N ILE A 66 -2.32 -7.12 11.01
CA ILE A 66 -3.38 -6.14 10.72
C ILE A 66 -3.62 -6.05 9.21
N ALA A 67 -2.56 -5.95 8.40
CA ALA A 67 -2.69 -5.93 6.94
C ALA A 67 -3.35 -7.21 6.40
N GLN A 68 -2.94 -8.38 6.90
CA GLN A 68 -3.58 -9.65 6.52
C GLN A 68 -5.05 -9.71 6.92
N GLN A 69 -5.40 -9.19 8.11
CA GLN A 69 -6.79 -9.11 8.55
C GLN A 69 -7.61 -8.18 7.65
N ARG A 70 -7.08 -7.00 7.30
CA ARG A 70 -7.74 -6.05 6.40
C ARG A 70 -7.96 -6.66 5.02
N PHE A 71 -6.95 -7.33 4.45
CA PHE A 71 -7.09 -8.03 3.17
C PHE A 71 -8.13 -9.16 3.22
N LYS A 72 -8.22 -9.89 4.35
CA LYS A 72 -9.24 -10.93 4.53
C LYS A 72 -10.66 -10.34 4.57
N GLU A 73 -10.83 -9.16 5.16
CA GLU A 73 -12.11 -8.46 5.23
C GLU A 73 -12.46 -7.77 3.91
N PHE A 74 -11.46 -7.21 3.22
CA PHE A 74 -11.57 -6.45 1.99
C PHE A 74 -10.49 -6.91 0.99
N PRO A 75 -10.77 -7.93 0.16
CA PRO A 75 -9.80 -8.50 -0.75
C PRO A 75 -9.66 -7.65 -2.04
N GLU A 76 -9.18 -6.41 -1.90
CA GLU A 76 -8.95 -5.50 -3.02
C GLU A 76 -7.45 -5.26 -3.29
N ALA A 77 -7.17 -4.50 -4.35
CA ALA A 77 -5.80 -4.26 -4.83
C ALA A 77 -4.95 -3.49 -3.81
N GLY A 78 -5.54 -2.53 -3.10
CA GLY A 78 -4.88 -1.74 -2.06
C GLY A 78 -4.40 -2.61 -0.90
N GLU A 79 -5.28 -3.44 -0.35
CA GLU A 79 -4.99 -4.30 0.79
C GLU A 79 -3.97 -5.38 0.40
N LEU A 80 -4.12 -5.98 -0.78
CA LEU A 80 -3.15 -6.95 -1.30
C LEU A 80 -1.76 -6.33 -1.46
N PHE A 81 -1.69 -5.10 -2.00
CA PHE A 81 -0.45 -4.36 -2.15
C PHE A 81 0.23 -4.14 -0.79
N VAL A 82 -0.51 -3.68 0.22
CA VAL A 82 0.05 -3.44 1.56
C VAL A 82 0.54 -4.75 2.20
N VAL A 83 -0.22 -5.84 2.09
CA VAL A 83 0.21 -7.17 2.56
C VAL A 83 1.55 -7.55 1.95
N GLN A 84 1.71 -7.38 0.63
CA GLN A 84 2.95 -7.73 -0.04
C GLN A 84 4.12 -6.82 0.37
N MET A 85 3.90 -5.51 0.46
CA MET A 85 4.93 -4.55 0.86
C MET A 85 5.43 -4.74 2.30
N LEU A 86 4.57 -5.23 3.21
CA LEU A 86 4.93 -5.54 4.59
C LEU A 86 5.51 -6.95 4.77
N SER A 87 5.35 -7.83 3.79
CA SER A 87 5.90 -9.19 3.79
C SER A 87 7.32 -9.27 3.20
N ALA A 88 7.76 -8.22 2.50
CA ALA A 88 9.10 -8.14 1.94
C ALA A 88 10.17 -8.18 3.04
N GLN A 89 11.22 -8.97 2.82
CA GLN A 89 12.31 -9.14 3.80
C GLN A 89 13.12 -7.84 4.02
N LYS A 90 13.20 -7.00 3.00
CA LYS A 90 13.76 -5.64 3.06
C LYS A 90 12.70 -4.65 2.61
N PRO A 91 12.61 -3.46 3.21
CA PRO A 91 11.73 -2.40 2.71
C PRO A 91 12.06 -2.09 1.24
N ILE A 92 11.05 -2.16 0.39
CA ILE A 92 11.13 -1.78 -1.01
C ILE A 92 10.49 -0.39 -1.12
N ARG A 93 11.14 0.54 -1.82
CA ARG A 93 10.56 1.85 -2.10
C ARG A 93 9.61 1.75 -3.29
N ILE A 94 8.57 2.57 -3.29
CA ILE A 94 7.56 2.57 -4.35
C ILE A 94 8.15 2.97 -5.69
N ILE A 95 9.09 3.90 -5.68
CA ILE A 95 9.80 4.35 -6.88
C ILE A 95 10.66 3.25 -7.53
N ASP A 96 11.03 2.22 -6.76
CA ASP A 96 11.85 1.10 -7.22
C ASP A 96 10.99 -0.08 -7.72
N LEU A 97 9.65 0.05 -7.66
CA LEU A 97 8.74 -1.00 -8.07
C LEU A 97 8.67 -1.12 -9.60
N ASP A 98 8.75 -2.36 -10.08
CA ASP A 98 8.34 -2.71 -11.43
C ASP A 98 6.81 -2.77 -11.47
N LEU A 99 6.18 -1.66 -11.85
CA LEU A 99 4.73 -1.50 -11.85
C LEU A 99 4.01 -2.53 -12.74
N ALA A 100 4.64 -2.99 -13.83
CA ALA A 100 4.08 -4.02 -14.68
C ALA A 100 4.03 -5.38 -13.96
N LYS A 101 5.04 -5.72 -13.16
CA LYS A 101 5.00 -6.92 -12.31
C LYS A 101 3.99 -6.79 -11.19
N VAL A 102 3.86 -5.61 -10.59
CA VAL A 102 2.84 -5.37 -9.55
C VAL A 102 1.44 -5.57 -10.11
N GLN A 103 1.14 -5.02 -11.29
CA GLN A 103 -0.14 -5.20 -11.95
C GLN A 103 -0.48 -6.67 -12.18
N ARG A 104 0.45 -7.43 -12.79
CA ARG A 104 0.26 -8.87 -13.03
C ARG A 104 0.05 -9.65 -11.74
N PHE A 105 0.79 -9.30 -10.68
CA PHE A 105 0.63 -9.93 -9.39
C PHE A 105 -0.78 -9.71 -8.81
N ILE A 106 -1.29 -8.48 -8.90
CA ILE A 106 -2.64 -8.14 -8.44
C ILE A 106 -3.70 -8.90 -9.25
N GLU A 107 -3.59 -8.93 -10.58
CA GLU A 107 -4.53 -9.64 -11.48
C GLU A 107 -4.62 -11.14 -11.13
N ILE A 108 -3.45 -11.80 -10.98
CA ILE A 108 -3.37 -13.24 -10.66
C ILE A 108 -4.01 -13.54 -9.29
N ASN A 109 -3.74 -12.71 -8.27
CA ASN A 109 -4.17 -13.00 -6.90
C ASN A 109 -5.60 -12.54 -6.60
N LEU A 110 -6.17 -11.61 -7.37
CA LEU A 110 -7.56 -11.17 -7.21
C LEU A 110 -8.53 -11.81 -8.21
N GLY A 111 -8.04 -12.65 -9.12
CA GLY A 111 -8.87 -13.36 -10.08
C GLY A 111 -9.56 -12.46 -11.12
N LYS A 112 -9.09 -11.22 -11.28
CA LYS A 112 -9.52 -10.33 -12.37
C LYS A 112 -8.69 -10.69 -13.61
N THR A 113 -9.16 -11.71 -14.35
CA THR A 113 -8.61 -12.09 -15.65
C THR A 113 -9.36 -11.38 -16.76
#